data_AF-A0A917CXY8-F1
#
_entry.id   AF-A0A917CXY8-F1
#
_cell.length_a   1.000
_cell.length_b   1.000
_cell.length_c   1.000
_cell.angle_alpha   90.00
_cell.angle_beta   90.00
_cell.angle_gamma   90.00
#
_symmetry.space_group_name_H-M   'P 1'
#
loop_
_entity.id
_entity.type
_entity.pdbx_description
1 polymer ?
#
loop_
_entity_poly.entity_id
_entity_poly.type
_entity_poly.pdbx_seq_one_letter_code
_entity_poly.pdbx_strand_id
1 'polypeptide(L)' 'MDNKYTLSVIARKLSKLQSGRFVTEDTVWNWVRNGELQVERVPSHVQAWGKYPYWTDEAHLKVVLQGKGYNTDSIFA' A
#
# COMPACT_ATOMS: atom_id res chain seq x y z
N MET A 1 -1.51 -16.63 6.81
CA MET A 1 -1.11 -16.41 5.41
C MET A 1 -0.83 -14.92 5.29
N ASP A 2 0.44 -14.55 5.11
CA ASP A 2 0.84 -13.15 4.96
C ASP A 2 0.37 -12.64 3.60
N ASN A 3 -0.70 -11.84 3.61
CA ASN A 3 -1.17 -11.17 2.40
C ASN A 3 -0.17 -10.08 2.03
N LYS A 4 0.28 -10.09 0.78
CA LYS A 4 1.11 -9.03 0.21
C LYS A 4 0.27 -8.12 -0.67
N TYR A 5 0.47 -6.82 -0.56
CA TYR A 5 -0.25 -5.82 -1.33
C TYR A 5 0.70 -5.01 -2.20
N THR A 6 0.38 -4.89 -3.49
CA THR A 6 1.09 -3.99 -4.41
C THR A 6 0.72 -2.54 -4.14
N LEU A 7 1.60 -1.60 -4.47
CA LEU A 7 1.37 -0.16 -4.24
C LEU A 7 0.09 0.35 -4.93
N SER A 8 -0.23 -0.20 -6.10
CA SER A 8 -1.47 0.02 -6.85
C SER A 8 -2.73 -0.38 -6.07
N VAL A 9 -2.73 -1.55 -5.43
CA VAL A 9 -3.86 -2.02 -4.63
C VAL A 9 -4.03 -1.17 -3.39
N ILE A 10 -2.93 -0.76 -2.76
CA ILE A 10 -2.93 0.13 -1.59
C ILE A 10 -3.53 1.48 -1.96
N ALA A 11 -3.01 2.13 -3.01
CA ALA A 11 -3.52 3.40 -3.51
C ALA A 11 -5.02 3.34 -3.84
N ARG A 12 -5.46 2.28 -4.52
CA ARG A 12 -6.87 2.06 -4.86
C ARG A 12 -7.75 1.90 -3.62
N LYS A 13 -7.33 1.09 -2.65
CA LYS A 13 -8.09 0.88 -1.41
C LYS A 13 -8.20 2.18 -0.60
N LEU A 14 -7.10 2.91 -0.46
CA LEU A 14 -7.07 4.19 0.24
C LEU A 14 -7.95 5.25 -0.43
N SER A 15 -7.88 5.35 -1.76
CA SER A 15 -8.72 6.27 -2.54
C SER A 15 -10.22 5.97 -2.41
N LYS A 16 -10.60 4.68 -2.28
CA LYS A 16 -12.00 4.29 -2.10
C LYS A 16 -12.55 4.70 -0.73
N LEU A 17 -11.69 4.79 0.29
CA LEU A 17 -12.10 5.04 1.68
C LEU A 17 -12.11 6.51 2.07
N GLN A 18 -11.24 7.33 1.47
CA GLN A 18 -11.31 8.79 1.65
C GLN A 18 -12.15 9.42 0.54
N SER A 19 -13.46 9.54 0.78
CA SER A 19 -14.34 10.45 0.02
C SER A 19 -13.86 11.90 0.20
N GLY A 20 -12.86 12.31 -0.57
CA GLY A 20 -12.30 13.67 -0.53
C GLY A 20 -10.78 13.76 -0.68
N ARG A 21 -10.04 12.65 -0.53
CA ARG A 21 -8.58 12.61 -0.76
C ARG A 21 -8.21 11.39 -1.60
N PHE A 22 -7.89 11.64 -2.86
CA PHE A 22 -7.40 10.62 -3.79
C PHE A 22 -5.95 10.29 -3.46
N VAL A 23 -5.68 9.04 -3.07
CA VAL A 23 -4.33 8.55 -2.81
C VAL A 23 -3.83 7.83 -4.05
N THR A 24 -2.84 8.41 -4.71
CA THR A 24 -2.22 7.85 -5.91
C THR A 24 -1.11 6.86 -5.59
N GLU A 25 -0.73 6.02 -6.55
CA GLU A 25 0.47 5.18 -6.44
C GLU A 25 1.73 5.99 -6.16
N ASP A 26 1.87 7.19 -6.72
CA ASP A 26 2.97 8.10 -6.44
C ASP A 26 3.02 8.56 -4.96
N THR A 27 1.86 8.70 -4.32
CA THR A 27 1.77 9.04 -2.90
C THR A 27 2.27 7.89 -2.04
N VAL A 28 1.85 6.66 -2.35
CA VAL A 28 2.34 5.46 -1.66
C VAL A 28 3.84 5.26 -1.91
N TRP A 29 4.29 5.50 -3.15
CA TRP A 29 5.71 5.45 -3.51
C TRP A 29 6.55 6.48 -2.74
N ASN A 30 6.02 7.67 -2.43
CA ASN A 30 6.71 8.63 -1.58
C ASN A 30 6.97 8.10 -0.17
N TRP A 31 6.05 7.32 0.40
CA TRP A 31 6.27 6.68 1.72
C TRP A 31 7.42 5.67 1.66
N VAL A 32 7.55 4.96 0.53
CA VAL A 32 8.69 4.09 0.29
C VAL A 32 10.00 4.88 0.20
N ARG A 33 10.00 5.96 -0.61
CA ARG A 33 11.19 6.82 -0.78
C ARG A 33 11.64 7.49 0.51
N ASN A 34 10.70 7.83 1.39
CA ASN A 34 10.99 8.44 2.68
C ASN A 34 11.39 7.40 3.75
N GLY A 35 11.40 6.10 3.43
CA GLY A 35 11.74 5.03 4.37
C GLY A 35 10.63 4.69 5.38
N GLU A 36 9.42 5.23 5.20
CA GLU A 36 8.28 4.99 6.08
C GLU A 36 7.60 3.65 5.79
N LEU A 37 7.58 3.24 4.51
CA LEU A 37 6.99 1.99 4.06
C LEU A 37 8.06 1.06 3.51
N GLN A 38 8.27 -0.07 4.18
CA GLN A 38 9.15 -1.12 3.70
C GLN A 38 8.45 -1.93 2.62
N VAL A 39 9.13 -2.12 1.50
CA VAL A 39 8.60 -2.84 0.36
C VAL A 39 9.64 -3.80 -0.18
N GLU A 40 9.16 -4.88 -0.77
CA GLU A 40 9.97 -5.82 -1.52
C GLU A 40 9.59 -5.75 -3.00
N ARG A 41 10.56 -6.03 -3.85
CA ARG A 41 10.29 -6.12 -5.29
C ARG A 41 9.45 -7.37 -5.56
N VAL A 42 8.41 -7.22 -6.36
CA VAL A 42 7.58 -8.35 -6.77
C VAL A 42 8.44 -9.27 -7.67
N PRO A 43 8.48 -10.59 -7.38
CA PRO A 43 9.24 -11.53 -8.21
C PRO A 43 8.76 -11.53 -9.65
N SER A 44 9.68 -11.72 -10.61
CA SER A 44 9.38 -11.67 -12.05
C SER A 44 8.33 -12.69 -12.52
N HIS A 45 8.12 -13.76 -11.75
CA HIS A 45 7.13 -14.80 -12.02
C HIS A 45 5.72 -14.46 -11.51
N VAL A 46 5.58 -13.37 -10.74
CA VAL A 46 4.29 -12.88 -10.25
C VAL A 46 3.84 -11.71 -11.10
N GLN A 47 2.64 -11.79 -11.65
CA GLN A 47 2.05 -10.69 -12.41
C GLN A 47 1.66 -9.56 -11.44
N ALA A 48 2.57 -8.62 -11.24
CA ALA A 48 2.30 -7.39 -10.49
C ALA A 48 1.57 -6.38 -11.38
N TRP A 49 0.45 -5.85 -10.90
CA TRP A 49 -0.27 -4.78 -11.58
C TRP A 49 0.11 -3.44 -10.95
N GLY A 50 0.36 -2.40 -11.74
CA GLY A 50 0.69 -1.04 -11.24
C GLY A 50 1.91 -0.42 -11.89
N LYS A 51 2.14 0.88 -11.62
CA LYS A 51 3.30 1.65 -12.09
C LYS A 51 4.61 1.18 -11.44
N TYR A 52 4.52 0.69 -10.22
CA TYR A 52 5.66 0.30 -9.39
C TYR A 52 5.58 -1.20 -9.03
N PRO A 53 6.57 -2.04 -9.41
CA PRO A 53 6.55 -3.48 -9.18
C PRO A 53 7.04 -3.84 -7.77
N TYR A 54 6.41 -3.24 -6.75
CA TYR A 54 6.73 -3.45 -5.34
C TYR A 54 5.47 -3.83 -4.55
N TRP A 55 5.66 -4.71 -3.58
CA TRP A 55 4.64 -5.09 -2.60
C TRP A 55 5.13 -4.87 -1.17
N THR A 56 4.21 -4.88 -0.23
CA THR A 56 4.49 -4.83 1.20
C THR A 56 3.60 -5.81 1.92
N ASP A 57 4.05 -6.28 3.07
CA ASP A 57 3.27 -7.16 3.92
C ASP A 57 2.12 -6.41 4.59
N GLU A 58 0.95 -7.07 4.67
CA GLU A 58 -0.26 -6.50 5.29
C GLU A 58 -0.01 -6.02 6.72
N ALA A 59 0.73 -6.78 7.52
CA ALA A 59 1.01 -6.45 8.91
C ALA A 59 1.80 -5.13 9.03
N HIS A 60 2.88 -4.99 8.25
CA HIS A 60 3.68 -3.76 8.24
C HIS A 60 2.85 -2.57 7.73
N LEU A 61 2.10 -2.78 6.65
CA LEU A 61 1.25 -1.76 6.07
C LEU A 61 0.19 -1.28 7.07
N LYS A 62 -0.42 -2.17 7.85
CA LYS A 62 -1.38 -1.79 8.90
C LYS A 62 -0.74 -0.86 9.93
N VAL A 63 0.46 -1.17 10.41
CA VAL A 63 1.19 -0.33 11.37
C VAL A 63 1.46 1.06 10.79
N VAL A 64 1.96 1.13 9.55
CA VAL A 64 2.23 2.40 8.87
C VAL A 64 0.96 3.23 8.69
N LEU A 65 -0.14 2.58 8.29
CA LEU A 65 -1.43 3.24 8.08
C LEU A 65 -2.05 3.74 9.38
N GLN A 66 -2.00 2.96 10.46
CA GLN A 66 -2.43 3.38 11.80
C GLN A 66 -1.61 4.57 12.30
N GLY A 67 -0.28 4.54 12.12
CA GLY A 67 0.59 5.65 12.47
C GLY A 67 0.28 6.95 11.70
N LYS A 68 -0.28 6.83 10.49
CA LYS A 68 -0.75 7.96 9.68
C LYS A 68 -2.21 8.37 9.96
N GLY A 69 -2.88 7.71 10.90
CA GLY A 69 -4.26 8.00 11.30
C GLY A 69 -5.34 7.38 10.39
N TYR A 70 -4.99 6.40 9.56
CA TYR A 70 -5.96 5.67 8.75
C TYR A 70 -6.61 4.53 9.54
N ASN A 71 -7.93 4.35 9.34
CA ASN A 71 -8.64 3.20 9.89
C ASN A 71 -8.37 1.96 9.02
N THR A 72 -7.49 1.08 9.51
CA THR A 72 -7.06 -0.12 8.80
C THR A 72 -8.13 -1.20 8.71
N ASP A 73 -9.04 -1.29 9.68
CA ASP A 73 -10.11 -2.29 9.64
C ASP A 73 -11.00 -2.09 8.41
N SER A 74 -11.27 -0.84 8.02
CA SER A 74 -12.02 -0.55 6.79
C SER A 74 -11.23 -0.79 5.50
N ILE A 75 -9.89 -0.83 5.56
CA ILE A 75 -9.00 -1.04 4.41
C ILE A 75 -8.84 -2.53 4.09
N PHE A 76 -8.81 -3.37 5.12
CA PHE A 76 -8.50 -4.80 5.01
C PHE A 76 -9.66 -5.74 5.35
N ALA A 77 -10.85 -5.22 5.71
CA ALA A 77 -12.09 -5.99 5.77
C ALA A 77 -12.55 -6.54 4.41
#